data_AF-A0A953W7M0-F1
#
_entry.id   AF-A0A953W7M0-F1
#
_cell.length_a   1.000
_cell.length_b   1.000
_cell.length_c   1.000
_cell.angle_alpha   90.00
_cell.angle_beta   90.00
_cell.angle_gamma   90.00
#
_symmetry.space_group_name_H-M   'P 1'
#
loop_
_entity.id
_entity.type
_entity.pdbx_description
1 polymer ?
#
loop_
_entity_poly.entity_id
_entity_poly.type
_entity_poly.pdbx_seq_one_letter_code
_entity_poly.pdbx_strand_id
1 'polypeptide(L)' 'RVRKYFKTSEQGASTTIWAATSALLDGMGGVYCEDCNIAAFGGENAPSWGMVEPHACDDVQATKLWLVTETMISA' A
#
# COMPACT_ATOMS: atom_id res chain seq x y z
N ARG A 1 4.11 -16.08 21.37
CA ARG A 1 3.58 -14.85 21.99
C ARG A 1 3.75 -13.72 20.97
N VAL A 2 2.67 -13.08 20.54
CA VAL A 2 2.74 -11.95 19.59
C VAL A 2 3.48 -10.79 20.27
N ARG A 3 4.44 -10.16 19.59
CA ARG A 3 5.22 -9.04 20.15
C ARG A 3 4.28 -7.87 20.45
N LYS A 4 4.57 -7.08 21.50
CA LYS A 4 3.70 -5.98 22.02
C LYS A 4 3.22 -4.98 20.96
N TYR A 5 3.92 -4.83 19.84
CA TYR A 5 3.63 -3.87 18.78
C TYR A 5 3.04 -4.49 17.50
N PHE A 6 2.74 -5.78 17.50
CA PHE A 6 2.09 -6.42 16.36
C PHE A 6 0.57 -6.27 16.47
N LYS A 7 -0.04 -5.93 15.33
CA LYS A 7 -1.50 -5.94 15.15
C LYS A 7 -2.04 -7.36 15.40
N THR A 8 -3.28 -7.47 15.91
CA THR A 8 -4.03 -8.74 15.84
C THR A 8 -4.37 -9.06 14.37
N SER A 9 -4.88 -10.26 14.11
CA SER A 9 -5.32 -10.63 12.74
C SER A 9 -6.41 -9.70 12.22
N GLU A 10 -7.38 -9.33 13.06
CA GLU A 10 -8.47 -8.42 12.73
C GLU A 10 -7.95 -7.01 12.43
N GLN A 11 -7.02 -6.51 13.25
CA GLN A 11 -6.38 -5.21 13.04
C GLN A 11 -5.48 -5.21 11.79
N GLY A 12 -4.84 -6.33 11.47
CA GLY A 12 -4.03 -6.46 10.26
C GLY A 12 -4.87 -6.48 8.97
N ALA A 13 -6.07 -7.07 9.04
CA ALA A 13 -6.99 -7.16 7.90
C ALA A 13 -7.82 -5.88 7.66
N SER A 14 -7.88 -4.96 8.63
CA SER A 14 -8.83 -3.84 8.62
C SER A 14 -8.71 -2.95 7.37
N THR A 15 -7.49 -2.55 7.00
CA THR A 15 -7.27 -1.68 5.84
C THR A 15 -7.64 -2.38 4.53
N THR A 16 -7.32 -3.67 4.40
CA THR A 16 -7.68 -4.46 3.22
C THR A 16 -9.19 -4.57 3.06
N ILE A 17 -9.91 -4.86 4.14
CA ILE A 17 -11.37 -4.94 4.13
C ILE A 17 -11.97 -3.57 3.80
N TRP A 18 -11.49 -2.50 4.45
CA TRP A 18 -11.93 -1.14 4.17
C TRP A 18 -11.72 -0.77 2.69
N ALA A 19 -10.53 -1.03 2.13
CA ALA A 19 -10.23 -0.75 0.74
C ALA A 19 -11.14 -1.52 -0.24
N ALA A 20 -11.52 -2.75 0.11
CA ALA A 20 -12.38 -3.58 -0.72
C ALA A 20 -13.87 -3.22 -0.66
N THR A 21 -14.35 -2.59 0.43
CA THR A 21 -15.79 -2.42 0.67
C THR A 21 -16.25 -0.98 0.90
N SER A 22 -15.33 -0.03 1.08
CA SER A 22 -15.68 1.36 1.40
C SER A 22 -16.16 2.12 0.17
N ALA A 23 -17.38 2.63 0.22
CA ALA A 23 -17.92 3.52 -0.82
C ALA A 23 -17.14 4.84 -0.97
N LEU A 24 -16.27 5.17 0.00
CA LEU A 24 -15.40 6.36 -0.09
C LEU A 24 -14.34 6.21 -1.20
N LEU A 25 -14.13 5.01 -1.72
CA LEU A 25 -13.17 4.73 -2.80
C LEU A 25 -13.83 4.52 -4.15
N ASP A 26 -15.14 4.75 -4.26
CA ASP A 26 -15.86 4.57 -5.52
C ASP A 26 -15.26 5.46 -6.62
N GLY A 27 -14.78 4.83 -7.70
CA GLY A 27 -14.09 5.51 -8.81
C GLY A 27 -12.64 5.90 -8.54
N MET A 28 -12.06 5.54 -7.39
CA MET A 28 -10.69 5.89 -6.99
C MET A 28 -9.74 4.70 -7.12
N GLY A 29 -9.47 4.27 -8.36
CA GLY A 29 -8.48 3.22 -8.62
C GLY A 29 -7.03 3.71 -8.39
N GLY A 30 -6.14 2.78 -8.01
CA GLY A 30 -4.69 3.03 -7.93
C GLY A 30 -4.20 3.79 -6.68
N VAL A 31 -5.08 4.11 -5.73
CA VAL A 31 -4.68 4.79 -4.49
C VAL A 31 -4.00 3.82 -3.52
N TYR A 32 -2.98 4.32 -2.81
CA TYR A 32 -2.34 3.57 -1.73
C TYR A 32 -3.16 3.73 -0.44
N CYS A 33 -3.52 2.64 0.23
CA CYS A 33 -4.35 2.66 1.42
C CYS A 33 -3.56 2.29 2.68
N GLU A 34 -3.74 3.04 3.76
CA GLU A 34 -3.15 2.78 5.07
C GLU A 34 -4.16 3.15 6.18
N ASP A 35 -4.18 2.37 7.26
CA ASP A 35 -4.99 2.61 8.46
C ASP A 35 -6.45 3.02 8.15
N CYS A 36 -7.10 2.24 7.27
CA CYS A 36 -8.46 2.46 6.79
C CYS A 36 -8.69 3.84 6.16
N ASN A 37 -7.68 4.37 5.46
CA ASN A 37 -7.76 5.62 4.72
C ASN A 37 -6.81 5.59 3.49
N ILE A 38 -6.88 6.62 2.64
CA ILE A 38 -5.84 6.86 1.62
C ILE A 38 -4.59 7.39 2.33
N ALA A 39 -3.45 6.77 2.05
CA ALA A 39 -2.18 7.12 2.67
C ALA A 39 -1.71 8.52 2.24
N ALA A 40 -1.16 9.27 3.19
CA ALA A 40 -0.43 10.50 2.89
C ALA A 40 0.99 10.15 2.39
N PHE A 41 1.60 11.03 1.59
CA PHE A 41 3.00 10.89 1.20
C PHE A 41 3.94 11.14 2.39
N GLY A 42 4.97 10.29 2.50
CA GLY A 42 6.11 10.55 3.35
C GLY A 42 6.91 11.78 2.89
N GLY A 43 7.78 12.28 3.77
CA GLY A 43 8.68 13.40 3.51
C GLY A 43 9.81 13.45 4.52
N GLU A 44 10.69 14.46 4.45
CA GLU A 44 11.90 14.55 5.29
C GLU A 44 11.66 14.44 6.81
N ASN A 45 10.45 14.77 7.28
CA ASN A 45 10.07 14.72 8.70
C ASN A 45 8.96 13.69 9.00
N ALA A 46 8.65 12.80 8.05
CA ALA A 46 7.66 11.75 8.25
C ALA A 46 8.17 10.71 9.29
N PRO A 47 7.27 10.09 10.07
CA PRO A 47 7.63 8.94 10.88
C PRO A 47 8.26 7.85 10.01
N SER A 48 9.17 7.05 10.59
CA SER A 48 9.81 5.94 9.86
C SER A 48 8.90 4.74 9.61
N TRP A 49 7.63 4.82 10.03
CA TRP A 49 6.60 3.83 9.80
C TRP A 49 5.32 4.50 9.32
N GLY A 50 4.72 3.88 8.32
CA GLY A 50 3.56 4.39 7.62
C GLY A 50 3.88 5.50 6.63
N MET A 51 2.83 6.03 6.00
CA MET A 51 2.88 6.90 4.83
C MET A 51 3.41 6.18 3.59
N VAL A 52 3.06 6.68 2.40
CA VAL A 52 3.57 6.15 1.14
C VAL A 52 4.81 6.91 0.71
N GLU A 53 5.88 6.19 0.41
CA GLU A 53 7.10 6.78 -0.15
C GLU A 53 6.86 7.23 -1.60
N PRO A 54 7.39 8.39 -2.04
CA PRO A 54 7.12 8.91 -3.39
C PRO A 54 7.46 7.94 -4.52
N HIS A 55 8.51 7.12 -4.36
CA HIS A 55 8.92 6.15 -5.37
C HIS A 55 7.90 5.02 -5.60
N ALA A 56 7.01 4.76 -4.63
CA ALA A 56 5.95 3.76 -4.77
C ALA A 56 4.87 4.19 -5.77
N CYS A 57 4.82 5.47 -6.13
CA CYS A 57 3.88 6.06 -7.09
C CYS A 57 4.58 6.50 -8.40
N ASP A 58 5.73 5.90 -8.75
CA ASP A 58 6.43 6.18 -10.01
C ASP A 58 5.98 5.21 -11.12
N ASP A 59 5.13 5.70 -12.03
CA ASP A 59 4.57 4.93 -13.15
C ASP A 59 5.66 4.40 -14.11
N VAL A 60 6.76 5.14 -14.28
CA VAL A 60 7.85 4.74 -15.18
C VAL A 60 8.60 3.55 -14.58
N GLN A 61 8.87 3.59 -13.28
CA GLN A 61 9.50 2.45 -12.59
C GLN A 61 8.55 1.26 -12.49
N ALA A 62 7.27 1.49 -12.21
CA ALA A 62 6.25 0.44 -12.19
C ALA A 62 6.17 -0.30 -13.54
N THR A 63 6.19 0.45 -14.65
CA THR A 63 6.18 -0.14 -16.01
C THR A 63 7.44 -0.97 -16.28
N LYS A 64 8.62 -0.47 -15.90
CA LYS A 64 9.88 -1.22 -16.04
C LYS A 64 9.86 -2.51 -15.24
N LEU A 65 9.38 -2.44 -13.99
CA LEU A 65 9.28 -3.60 -13.10
C LEU A 65 8.35 -4.66 -13.71
N TRP A 66 7.20 -4.26 -14.23
CA TRP A 66 6.24 -5.15 -14.87
C TRP A 66 6.88 -5.99 -15.99
N LEU A 67 7.57 -5.35 -16.93
CA LEU A 67 8.22 -6.01 -18.07
C LEU A 67 9.27 -7.04 -17.62
N VAL A 68 10.06 -6.70 -16.60
CA VAL A 68 11.07 -7.61 -16.05
C VAL A 68 10.40 -8.81 -15.41
N THR A 69 9.35 -8.60 -14.61
CA THR A 69 8.61 -9.68 -13.94
C THR A 69 7.92 -10.61 -14.94
N GLU A 70 7.26 -10.08 -15.98
CA GLU A 70 6.68 -10.90 -17.05
C GLU A 70 7.73 -11.80 -17.72
N THR A 71 8.92 -11.25 -17.99
CA THR A 71 10.03 -12.03 -18.55
C THR A 71 10.49 -13.13 -17.60
N MET A 72 10.53 -12.86 -16.28
CA MET A 72 10.97 -13.85 -15.29
C MET A 72 9.99 -15.01 -15.10
N ILE A 73 8.68 -14.78 -15.22
CA ILE A 73 7.65 -15.80 -14.95
C ILE A 73 7.19 -16.55 -16.20
N SER A 74 7.63 -16.13 -17.40
CA SER A 74 7.30 -16.78 -18.67
C SER A 74 8.26 -17.91 -19.06
N ALA A 75 9.30 -18.14 -18.26
CA ALA A 75 10.23 -19.27 -18.37
C ALA A 75 9.77 -20.45 -17.51
#